data_AF-A0A938YN08-F1
#
_entry.id   AF-A0A938YN08-F1
#
_cell.length_a   1.000
_cell.length_b   1.000
_cell.length_c   1.000
_cell.angle_alpha   90.00
_cell.angle_beta   90.00
_cell.angle_gamma   90.00
#
_symmetry.space_group_name_H-M   'P 1'
#
loop_
_entity.id
_entity.type
_entity.pdbx_description
1 polymer ?
#
loop_
_entity_poly.entity_id
_entity_poly.type
_entity_poly.pdbx_seq_one_letter_code
_entity_poly.pdbx_strand_id
1 'polypeptide(L)'
;MAAEQSLNSFKALQKNLEGDVFIAAVDSWKGEVMVKGWKEKTGRKVIETVKELEPYCSEFLFTCIEREGMLQGTSMEKAKQVSEATSIRKSFAGGINSLEEAAELEVLGFDSVLGMAFYTGKISLKEIKKFNEVDFVKGKGLVPAIVQEARTGWVLMLAYMNRQSLDRTLKTGKATYWSRSRQCLWQKGATSGNCQKVKEIMFDCDRDAILLKVEQKGNACHTGKYSCFFNRRAIK
;
A
#
# COMPACT_ATOMS: atom_id res chain seq x y z
N MET A 1 -18.63 21.29 30.45
CA MET A 1 -18.01 21.05 31.78
C MET A 1 -16.89 20.01 31.74
N ALA A 2 -17.13 18.70 31.66
CA ALA A 2 -16.04 17.70 31.72
C ALA A 2 -14.96 17.86 30.63
N ALA A 3 -15.37 18.08 29.37
CA ALA A 3 -14.43 18.23 28.24
C ALA A 3 -13.62 19.55 28.25
N GLU A 4 -14.20 20.66 28.71
CA GLU A 4 -13.45 21.92 28.92
C GLU A 4 -12.42 21.78 30.04
N GLN A 5 -12.78 21.04 31.10
CA GLN A 5 -11.88 20.73 32.19
C GLN A 5 -10.69 19.87 31.71
N SER A 6 -10.94 18.89 30.83
CA SER A 6 -9.90 18.09 30.19
C SER A 6 -8.98 18.93 29.29
N LEU A 7 -9.54 19.81 28.45
CA LEU A 7 -8.75 20.66 27.54
C LEU A 7 -7.87 21.64 28.31
N ASN A 8 -8.40 22.26 29.37
CA ASN A 8 -7.64 23.16 30.24
C ASN A 8 -6.53 22.43 31.01
N SER A 9 -6.77 21.18 31.41
CA SER A 9 -5.74 20.34 32.03
C SER A 9 -4.61 20.01 31.06
N PHE A 10 -4.94 19.78 29.78
CA PHE A 10 -3.97 19.53 28.71
C PHE A 10 -3.07 20.75 28.45
N LYS A 11 -3.65 21.97 28.40
CA LYS A 11 -2.90 23.22 28.27
C LYS A 11 -1.93 23.45 29.43
N ALA A 12 -2.35 23.11 30.65
CA ALA A 12 -1.52 23.24 31.84
C ALA A 12 -0.33 22.26 31.81
N LEU A 13 -0.53 21.05 31.29
CA LEU A 13 0.51 20.04 31.12
C LEU A 13 1.57 20.44 30.09
N GLN A 14 1.16 20.95 28.92
CA GLN A 14 2.10 21.34 27.86
C GLN A 14 3.01 22.50 28.26
N LYS A 15 2.56 23.42 29.14
CA LYS A 15 3.41 24.49 29.68
C LYS A 15 4.62 23.99 30.47
N ASN A 16 4.55 22.79 31.02
CA ASN A 16 5.57 22.24 31.91
C ASN A 16 6.48 21.21 31.22
N LEU A 17 6.28 20.95 29.94
CA LEU A 17 7.01 19.94 29.18
C LEU A 17 7.59 20.60 27.93
N GLU A 18 8.89 20.45 27.71
CA GLU A 18 9.54 20.91 26.49
C GLU A 18 9.32 19.88 25.37
N GLY A 19 8.68 20.31 24.28
CA GLY A 19 8.56 19.55 23.03
C GLY A 19 7.20 18.88 22.74
N ASP A 20 7.16 18.21 21.60
CA ASP A 20 6.02 17.56 20.96
C ASP A 20 5.73 16.17 21.56
N VAL A 21 5.46 16.11 22.87
CA VAL A 21 5.44 14.87 23.66
C VAL A 21 4.08 14.17 23.80
N PHE A 22 3.02 14.72 23.21
CA PHE A 22 1.66 14.20 23.37
C PHE A 22 1.12 13.55 22.10
N ILE A 23 0.60 12.33 22.25
CA ILE A 23 -0.23 11.67 21.23
C ILE A 23 -1.67 11.66 21.72
N ALA A 24 -2.59 12.18 20.93
CA ALA A 24 -4.01 12.17 21.23
C ALA A 24 -4.67 10.93 20.62
N ALA A 25 -5.21 10.04 21.47
CA ALA A 25 -6.02 8.92 21.01
C ALA A 25 -7.47 9.37 20.76
N VAL A 26 -8.00 9.08 19.57
CA VAL A 26 -9.37 9.41 19.16
C VAL A 26 -10.06 8.12 18.74
N ASP A 27 -10.83 7.56 19.67
CA ASP A 27 -11.61 6.35 19.46
C ASP A 27 -12.97 6.71 18.85
N SER A 28 -13.23 6.28 17.61
CA SER A 28 -14.42 6.64 16.84
C SER A 28 -15.43 5.50 16.78
N TRP A 29 -16.71 5.79 17.06
CA TRP A 29 -17.86 4.96 16.68
C TRP A 29 -18.93 5.82 16.02
N LYS A 30 -19.31 5.48 14.78
CA LYS A 30 -20.27 6.19 13.93
C LYS A 30 -20.02 7.70 13.83
N GLY A 31 -18.75 8.11 13.79
CA GLY A 31 -18.33 9.52 13.68
C GLY A 31 -18.32 10.29 15.01
N GLU A 32 -18.69 9.63 16.12
CA GLU A 32 -18.63 10.19 17.47
C GLU A 32 -17.43 9.65 18.25
N VAL A 33 -16.89 10.48 19.14
CA VAL A 33 -15.79 10.10 20.04
C VAL A 33 -16.34 9.28 21.21
N MET A 34 -15.70 8.14 21.45
CA MET A 34 -15.98 7.20 22.53
C MET A 34 -14.96 7.31 23.66
N VAL A 35 -15.38 7.06 24.89
CA VAL A 35 -14.52 7.06 26.09
C VAL A 35 -14.84 5.87 27.01
N LYS A 36 -14.10 5.76 28.13
CA LYS A 36 -14.25 4.70 29.14
C LYS A 36 -14.14 3.28 28.56
N GLY A 37 -13.14 3.06 27.70
CA GLY A 37 -12.95 1.78 27.01
C GLY A 37 -14.11 1.48 26.06
N TRP A 38 -14.51 2.47 25.27
CA TRP A 38 -15.55 2.40 24.24
C TRP A 38 -16.99 2.17 24.74
N LYS A 39 -17.24 2.41 26.03
CA LYS A 39 -18.56 2.17 26.64
C LYS A 39 -19.48 3.38 26.58
N GLU A 40 -18.94 4.58 26.44
CA GLU A 40 -19.70 5.82 26.53
C GLU A 40 -19.42 6.74 25.34
N LYS A 41 -20.49 7.28 24.76
CA LYS A 41 -20.43 8.33 23.75
C LYS A 41 -20.27 9.68 24.42
N THR A 42 -19.36 10.50 23.91
CA THR A 42 -19.18 11.88 24.39
C THR A 42 -20.17 12.87 23.77
N GLY A 43 -20.85 12.50 22.69
CA GLY A 43 -21.66 13.40 21.85
C GLY A 43 -20.83 14.34 20.96
N ARG A 44 -19.49 14.28 21.04
CA ARG A 44 -18.58 15.08 20.21
C ARG A 44 -18.29 14.37 18.90
N LYS A 45 -18.24 15.13 17.81
CA LYS A 45 -17.82 14.61 16.50
C LYS A 45 -16.30 14.47 16.46
N VAL A 46 -15.84 13.41 15.81
CA VAL A 46 -14.41 13.10 15.63
C VAL A 46 -13.65 14.28 15.03
N ILE A 47 -14.13 14.82 13.91
CA ILE A 47 -13.42 15.84 13.12
C ILE A 47 -13.27 17.16 13.89
N GLU A 48 -14.30 17.53 14.66
CA GLU A 48 -14.27 18.72 15.52
C GLU A 48 -13.26 18.51 16.66
N THR A 49 -13.28 17.35 17.30
CA THR A 49 -12.30 16.99 18.35
C THR A 49 -10.86 16.98 17.84
N VAL A 50 -10.60 16.45 16.64
CA VAL A 50 -9.26 16.45 16.03
C VAL A 50 -8.74 17.88 15.89
N LYS A 51 -9.54 18.78 15.30
CA LYS A 51 -9.14 20.19 15.12
C LYS A 51 -8.90 20.91 16.45
N GLU A 52 -9.71 20.61 17.48
CA GLU A 52 -9.54 21.18 18.81
C GLU A 52 -8.26 20.71 19.51
N LEU A 53 -7.85 19.46 19.30
CA LEU A 53 -6.69 18.85 19.96
C LEU A 53 -5.38 19.06 19.21
N GLU A 54 -5.41 19.34 17.90
CA GLU A 54 -4.23 19.46 17.04
C GLU A 54 -3.15 20.41 17.59
N PRO A 55 -3.46 21.59 18.15
CA PRO A 55 -2.42 22.47 18.71
C PRO A 55 -1.68 21.91 19.94
N TYR A 56 -2.17 20.81 20.51
CA TYR A 56 -1.71 20.27 21.79
C TYR A 56 -1.07 18.89 21.66
N CYS A 57 -1.06 18.29 20.47
CA CYS A 57 -0.48 16.97 20.24
C CYS A 57 0.37 16.97 18.96
N SER A 58 1.34 16.08 18.92
CA SER A 58 2.23 15.90 17.78
C SER A 58 1.77 14.77 16.86
N GLU A 59 0.91 13.90 17.38
CA GLU A 59 0.32 12.81 16.62
C GLU A 59 -1.10 12.48 17.10
N PHE A 60 -1.94 12.04 16.16
CA PHE A 60 -3.21 11.38 16.46
C PHE A 60 -3.11 9.87 16.30
N LEU A 61 -3.55 9.12 17.31
CA LEU A 61 -3.88 7.70 17.17
C LEU A 61 -5.39 7.57 16.97
N PHE A 62 -5.83 7.32 15.73
CA PHE A 62 -7.24 7.16 15.41
C PHE A 62 -7.64 5.68 15.42
N THR A 63 -8.70 5.33 16.14
CA THR A 63 -9.23 3.96 16.18
C THR A 63 -10.63 3.91 15.58
N CYS A 64 -10.82 3.12 14.52
CA CYS A 64 -12.15 2.82 13.98
C CYS A 64 -12.77 1.61 14.70
N ILE A 65 -13.50 1.86 15.78
CA ILE A 65 -13.99 0.82 16.71
C ILE A 65 -14.91 -0.18 16.01
N GLU A 66 -15.69 0.22 15.01
CA GLU A 66 -16.59 -0.69 14.28
C GLU A 66 -15.86 -1.83 13.56
N ARG A 67 -14.56 -1.67 13.32
CA ARG A 67 -13.73 -2.64 12.59
C ARG A 67 -12.69 -3.29 13.50
N GLU A 68 -12.53 -2.81 14.73
CA GLU A 68 -11.49 -3.24 15.64
C GLU A 68 -11.64 -4.73 15.99
N GLY A 69 -10.54 -5.47 15.91
CA GLY A 69 -10.52 -6.93 16.16
C GLY A 69 -11.25 -7.82 15.14
N MET A 70 -11.97 -7.27 14.15
CA MET A 70 -12.83 -8.06 13.25
C MET A 70 -12.08 -8.74 12.10
N LEU A 71 -10.86 -8.29 11.75
CA LEU A 71 -10.09 -8.72 10.56
C LEU A 71 -10.85 -8.57 9.23
N GLN A 72 -11.87 -7.70 9.18
CA GLN A 72 -12.76 -7.49 8.04
C GLN A 72 -12.33 -6.35 7.11
N GLY A 73 -11.21 -5.70 7.40
CA GLY A 73 -10.73 -4.54 6.66
C GLY A 73 -11.07 -3.24 7.38
N THR A 74 -10.30 -2.20 7.07
CA THR A 74 -10.42 -0.89 7.71
C THR A 74 -11.40 0.04 7.00
N SER A 75 -11.59 1.27 7.49
CA SER A 75 -12.48 2.27 6.89
C SER A 75 -11.69 3.38 6.19
N MET A 76 -11.50 3.22 4.87
CA MET A 76 -10.84 4.25 4.04
C MET A 76 -11.62 5.56 3.95
N GLU A 77 -12.95 5.50 4.03
CA GLU A 77 -13.79 6.70 4.05
C GLU A 77 -13.48 7.58 5.26
N LYS A 78 -13.40 6.97 6.46
CA LYS A 78 -13.04 7.69 7.68
C LYS A 78 -11.60 8.16 7.66
N ALA A 79 -10.68 7.34 7.16
CA ALA A 79 -9.28 7.73 6.98
C ALA A 79 -9.19 9.00 6.11
N LYS A 80 -9.91 9.07 4.99
CA LYS A 80 -9.97 10.28 4.15
C LYS A 80 -10.49 11.50 4.92
N GLN A 81 -11.60 11.36 5.65
CA GLN A 81 -12.17 12.46 6.44
C GLN A 81 -11.18 13.00 7.48
N VAL A 82 -10.49 12.12 8.21
CA VAL A 82 -9.47 12.52 9.20
C VAL A 82 -8.23 13.09 8.51
N SER A 83 -7.82 12.55 7.37
CA SER A 83 -6.70 13.07 6.58
C SER A 83 -6.92 14.52 6.13
N GLU A 84 -8.15 14.84 5.71
CA GLU A 84 -8.57 16.19 5.34
C GLU A 84 -8.68 17.14 6.55
N ALA A 85 -8.87 16.59 7.75
CA ALA A 85 -9.08 17.38 8.96
C ALA A 85 -7.79 17.88 9.62
N THR A 86 -6.68 17.17 9.45
CA THR A 86 -5.41 17.46 10.13
C THR A 86 -4.20 17.07 9.29
N SER A 87 -3.16 17.89 9.41
CA SER A 87 -1.88 17.69 8.71
C SER A 87 -0.78 17.11 9.60
N ILE A 88 -0.97 17.08 10.92
CA ILE A 88 0.01 16.48 11.83
C ILE A 88 0.07 14.96 11.62
N ARG A 89 1.13 14.34 12.16
CA ARG A 89 1.34 12.90 12.07
C ARG A 89 0.10 12.17 12.60
N LYS A 90 -0.23 11.05 11.97
CA LYS A 90 -1.44 10.31 12.34
C LYS A 90 -1.25 8.82 12.07
N SER A 91 -1.75 8.03 13.00
CA SER A 91 -1.76 6.58 12.95
C SER A 91 -3.21 6.09 12.89
N PHE A 92 -3.47 5.07 12.08
CA PHE A 92 -4.81 4.48 11.93
C PHE A 92 -4.85 3.05 12.47
N ALA A 93 -5.79 2.79 13.37
CA ALA A 93 -6.13 1.49 13.93
C ALA A 93 -7.59 1.14 13.59
N GLY A 94 -7.95 -0.14 13.64
CA GLY A 94 -9.29 -0.61 13.30
C GLY A 94 -9.34 -1.48 12.06
N GLY A 95 -9.17 -2.79 12.26
CA GLY A 95 -9.56 -3.81 11.27
C GLY A 95 -8.66 -3.99 10.05
N ILE A 96 -7.53 -3.27 9.96
CA ILE A 96 -6.53 -3.42 8.89
C ILE A 96 -6.12 -4.89 8.78
N ASN A 97 -6.24 -5.46 7.60
CA ASN A 97 -6.08 -6.90 7.40
C ASN A 97 -5.18 -7.29 6.21
N SER A 98 -4.70 -6.31 5.44
CA SER A 98 -3.82 -6.50 4.29
C SER A 98 -2.77 -5.40 4.19
N LEU A 99 -1.70 -5.67 3.45
CA LEU A 99 -0.64 -4.67 3.19
C LEU A 99 -1.07 -3.64 2.16
N GLU A 100 -2.00 -4.01 1.27
CA GLU A 100 -2.65 -3.10 0.34
C GLU A 100 -3.45 -2.02 1.07
N GLU A 101 -4.22 -2.38 2.10
CA GLU A 101 -4.88 -1.38 2.96
C GLU A 101 -3.86 -0.48 3.67
N ALA A 102 -2.77 -1.05 4.18
CA ALA A 102 -1.72 -0.26 4.83
C ALA A 102 -1.09 0.77 3.87
N ALA A 103 -0.85 0.39 2.62
CA ALA A 103 -0.36 1.28 1.57
C ALA A 103 -1.40 2.36 1.17
N GLU A 104 -2.68 2.02 1.13
CA GLU A 104 -3.74 3.02 0.89
C GLU A 104 -3.83 4.05 2.03
N LEU A 105 -3.63 3.62 3.27
CA LEU A 105 -3.53 4.50 4.44
C LEU A 105 -2.29 5.40 4.37
N GLU A 106 -1.14 4.87 3.94
CA GLU A 106 0.09 5.65 3.73
C GLU A 106 -0.12 6.79 2.73
N VAL A 107 -0.83 6.53 1.62
CA VAL A 107 -1.19 7.57 0.63
C VAL A 107 -2.04 8.68 1.26
N LEU A 108 -2.84 8.37 2.28
CA LEU A 108 -3.62 9.33 3.07
C LEU A 108 -2.82 9.95 4.22
N GLY A 109 -1.52 9.67 4.32
CA GLY A 109 -0.61 10.19 5.34
C GLY A 109 -0.77 9.52 6.71
N PHE A 110 -1.23 8.26 6.75
CA PHE A 110 -1.32 7.49 7.98
C PHE A 110 -0.22 6.44 8.09
N ASP A 111 0.34 6.32 9.28
CA ASP A 111 1.00 5.10 9.72
C ASP A 111 -0.06 4.05 10.10
N SER A 112 0.19 2.78 9.79
CA SER A 112 -0.77 1.70 10.07
C SER A 112 -0.47 0.99 11.40
N VAL A 113 -1.48 0.88 12.27
CA VAL A 113 -1.40 0.13 13.53
C VAL A 113 -1.94 -1.28 13.31
N LEU A 114 -1.03 -2.26 13.22
CA LEU A 114 -1.38 -3.66 12.97
C LEU A 114 -1.47 -4.45 14.29
N GLY A 115 -2.69 -4.82 14.67
CA GLY A 115 -2.97 -5.70 15.81
C GLY A 115 -3.22 -7.15 15.38
N MET A 116 -4.48 -7.56 15.41
CA MET A 116 -4.89 -8.96 15.14
C MET A 116 -4.33 -9.54 13.84
N ALA A 117 -4.20 -8.75 12.77
CA ALA A 117 -3.68 -9.25 11.50
C ALA A 117 -2.23 -9.74 11.63
N PHE A 118 -1.43 -9.06 12.45
CA PHE A 118 -0.08 -9.45 12.77
C PHE A 118 -0.07 -10.66 13.71
N TYR A 119 -0.81 -10.61 14.82
CA TYR A 119 -0.82 -11.68 15.83
C TYR A 119 -1.36 -13.02 15.33
N THR A 120 -2.32 -13.00 14.40
CA THR A 120 -2.88 -14.22 13.78
C THR A 120 -2.06 -14.71 12.59
N GLY A 121 -0.98 -14.01 12.22
CA GLY A 121 -0.13 -14.34 11.08
C GLY A 121 -0.77 -14.07 9.72
N LYS A 122 -1.92 -13.36 9.67
CA LYS A 122 -2.55 -12.91 8.41
C LYS A 122 -1.64 -11.92 7.66
N ILE A 123 -0.88 -11.12 8.40
CA ILE A 123 0.26 -10.35 7.89
C ILE A 123 1.50 -10.81 8.65
N SER A 124 2.43 -11.42 7.93
CA SER A 124 3.71 -11.88 8.48
C SER A 124 4.87 -10.98 8.06
N LEU A 125 5.98 -11.05 8.81
CA LEU A 125 7.23 -10.39 8.42
C LEU A 125 7.74 -10.83 7.03
N LYS A 126 7.46 -12.08 6.65
CA LYS A 126 7.81 -12.61 5.32
C LYS A 126 6.99 -11.91 4.23
N GLU A 127 5.70 -11.68 4.47
CA GLU A 127 4.83 -10.96 3.54
C GLU A 127 5.22 -9.49 3.44
N ILE A 128 5.53 -8.82 4.55
CA ILE A 128 6.02 -7.43 4.55
C ILE A 128 7.30 -7.31 3.72
N LYS A 129 8.28 -8.18 3.96
CA LYS A 129 9.53 -8.19 3.16
C LYS A 129 9.24 -8.35 1.68
N LYS A 130 8.38 -9.30 1.32
CA LYS A 130 7.98 -9.55 -0.07
C LYS A 130 7.19 -8.38 -0.67
N PHE A 131 6.36 -7.71 0.11
CA PHE A 131 5.61 -6.53 -0.33
C PHE A 131 6.56 -5.41 -0.72
N ASN A 132 7.59 -5.17 0.10
CA ASN A 132 8.57 -4.11 -0.10
C ASN A 132 9.61 -4.40 -1.20
N GLU A 133 9.62 -5.58 -1.81
CA GLU A 133 10.54 -5.90 -2.94
C GLU A 133 10.25 -5.05 -4.18
N VAL A 134 8.98 -4.65 -4.38
CA VAL A 134 8.53 -3.85 -5.52
C VAL A 134 7.51 -2.84 -5.05
N ASP A 135 7.76 -1.57 -5.34
CA ASP A 135 6.86 -0.46 -5.04
C ASP A 135 5.73 -0.39 -6.08
N PHE A 136 4.73 -1.24 -5.89
CA PHE A 136 3.49 -1.17 -6.66
C PHE A 136 2.67 0.09 -6.33
N VAL A 137 2.90 0.75 -5.19
CA VAL A 137 2.09 1.89 -4.72
C VAL A 137 2.38 3.11 -5.59
N LYS A 138 3.66 3.42 -5.81
CA LYS A 138 4.13 4.50 -6.71
C LYS A 138 3.57 4.34 -8.13
N GLY A 139 3.47 3.08 -8.59
CA GLY A 139 2.88 2.71 -9.87
C GLY A 139 1.35 2.58 -9.91
N LYS A 140 0.63 2.94 -8.85
CA LYS A 140 -0.85 2.75 -8.71
C LYS A 140 -1.30 1.30 -8.97
N GLY A 141 -0.58 0.36 -8.37
CA GLY A 141 -0.77 -1.08 -8.50
C GLY A 141 -0.05 -1.74 -9.67
N LEU A 142 0.65 -0.97 -10.52
CA LEU A 142 1.30 -1.47 -11.73
C LEU A 142 2.73 -0.94 -11.89
N VAL A 143 3.66 -1.83 -12.20
CA VAL A 143 5.05 -1.46 -12.55
C VAL A 143 5.39 -1.91 -13.98
N PRO A 144 6.22 -1.16 -14.73
CA PRO A 144 6.80 -1.65 -15.97
C PRO A 144 7.67 -2.89 -15.71
N ALA A 145 7.57 -3.86 -16.60
CA ALA A 145 8.40 -5.06 -16.65
C ALA A 145 9.14 -5.11 -17.99
N ILE A 146 10.44 -4.84 -17.95
CA ILE A 146 11.34 -4.99 -19.10
C ILE A 146 11.70 -6.47 -19.20
N VAL A 147 11.61 -7.03 -20.39
CA VAL A 147 11.89 -8.44 -20.63
C VAL A 147 13.10 -8.54 -21.51
N GLN A 148 14.10 -9.29 -21.07
CA GLN A 148 15.39 -9.43 -21.73
C GLN A 148 15.69 -10.91 -21.96
N GLU A 149 16.27 -11.24 -23.11
CA GLU A 149 16.77 -12.59 -23.36
C GLU A 149 17.98 -12.85 -22.45
N ALA A 150 17.90 -13.92 -21.65
CA ALA A 150 18.88 -14.21 -20.61
C ALA A 150 20.29 -14.47 -21.18
N ARG A 151 20.38 -15.01 -22.40
CA ARG A 151 21.67 -15.37 -23.02
C ARG A 151 22.38 -14.20 -23.67
N THR A 152 21.64 -13.25 -24.25
CA THR A 152 22.20 -12.21 -25.13
C THR A 152 22.08 -10.81 -24.55
N GLY A 153 21.26 -10.62 -23.51
CA GLY A 153 20.94 -9.29 -23.01
C GLY A 153 20.02 -8.49 -23.96
N TRP A 154 19.44 -9.10 -24.98
CA TRP A 154 18.59 -8.38 -25.93
C TRP A 154 17.22 -8.09 -25.32
N VAL A 155 16.78 -6.83 -25.37
CA VAL A 155 15.45 -6.45 -24.88
C VAL A 155 14.39 -7.00 -25.84
N LEU A 156 13.50 -7.82 -25.31
CA LEU A 156 12.46 -8.54 -26.05
C LEU A 156 11.15 -7.76 -26.09
N MET A 157 10.72 -7.22 -24.94
CA MET A 157 9.47 -6.45 -24.85
C MET A 157 9.42 -5.67 -23.54
N LEU A 158 8.48 -4.73 -23.47
CA LEU A 158 8.00 -4.12 -22.25
C LEU A 158 6.56 -4.58 -22.00
N ALA A 159 6.26 -4.92 -20.75
CA ALA A 159 4.92 -5.23 -20.27
C ALA A 159 4.66 -4.48 -18.95
N TYR A 160 3.50 -4.72 -18.36
CA TYR A 160 3.20 -4.26 -17.01
C TYR A 160 2.90 -5.46 -16.13
N MET A 161 3.28 -5.36 -14.86
CA MET A 161 2.99 -6.35 -13.83
C MET A 161 2.25 -5.66 -12.68
N ASN A 162 1.26 -6.33 -12.12
CA ASN A 162 0.77 -6.08 -10.77
C ASN A 162 1.30 -7.16 -9.82
N ARG A 163 1.05 -7.01 -8.51
CA ARG A 163 1.42 -7.97 -7.47
C ARG A 163 1.01 -9.41 -7.82
N GLN A 164 -0.22 -9.62 -8.29
CA GLN A 164 -0.73 -10.93 -8.67
C GLN A 164 0.06 -11.58 -9.82
N SER A 165 0.43 -10.80 -10.83
CA SER A 165 1.21 -11.27 -11.97
C SER A 165 2.65 -11.62 -11.59
N LEU A 166 3.28 -10.85 -10.68
CA LEU A 166 4.60 -11.15 -10.14
C LEU A 166 4.56 -12.42 -9.30
N ASP A 167 3.56 -12.55 -8.43
CA ASP A 167 3.34 -13.74 -7.62
C ASP A 167 3.16 -15.00 -8.45
N ARG A 168 2.37 -14.91 -9.53
CA ARG A 168 2.19 -16.04 -10.46
C ARG A 168 3.48 -16.35 -11.20
N THR A 169 4.26 -15.33 -11.57
CA THR A 169 5.56 -15.50 -12.23
C THR A 169 6.56 -16.22 -11.32
N LEU A 170 6.69 -15.77 -10.07
CA LEU A 170 7.54 -16.39 -9.05
C LEU A 170 7.13 -17.85 -8.78
N LYS A 171 5.83 -18.13 -8.68
CA LYS A 171 5.31 -19.49 -8.42
C LYS A 171 5.52 -20.45 -9.59
N THR A 172 5.36 -19.98 -10.82
CA THR A 172 5.33 -20.86 -12.01
C THR A 172 6.65 -20.91 -12.78
N GLY A 173 7.55 -19.94 -12.54
CA GLY A 173 8.73 -19.72 -13.38
C GLY A 173 8.41 -19.29 -14.82
N LYS A 174 7.16 -18.93 -15.11
CA LYS A 174 6.68 -18.49 -16.43
C LYS A 174 6.21 -17.05 -16.36
N ALA A 175 6.64 -16.23 -17.31
CA ALA A 175 6.30 -14.82 -17.29
C ALA A 175 4.78 -14.60 -17.42
N THR A 176 4.20 -13.96 -16.40
CA THR A 176 2.80 -13.54 -16.36
C THR A 176 2.75 -12.03 -16.22
N TYR A 177 1.92 -11.39 -17.02
CA TYR A 177 1.76 -9.94 -17.07
C TYR A 177 0.34 -9.53 -16.72
N TRP A 178 0.15 -8.25 -16.44
CA TRP A 178 -1.17 -7.61 -16.37
C TRP A 178 -1.48 -6.89 -17.68
N SER A 179 -2.58 -7.26 -18.32
CA SER A 179 -3.08 -6.51 -19.46
C SER A 179 -3.84 -5.28 -18.99
N ARG A 180 -3.31 -4.08 -19.25
CA ARG A 180 -3.98 -2.81 -18.91
C ARG A 180 -5.27 -2.57 -19.70
N SER A 181 -5.37 -3.09 -20.91
CA SER A 181 -6.59 -2.94 -21.74
C SER A 181 -7.66 -3.96 -21.37
N ARG A 182 -7.27 -5.21 -21.08
CA ARG A 182 -8.21 -6.28 -20.73
C ARG A 182 -8.46 -6.42 -19.23
N GLN A 183 -7.72 -5.68 -18.41
CA GLN A 183 -7.79 -5.70 -16.95
C GLN A 183 -7.73 -7.14 -16.39
N CYS A 184 -6.80 -7.93 -16.90
CA CYS A 184 -6.66 -9.34 -16.53
C CYS A 184 -5.22 -9.85 -16.59
N LEU A 185 -4.97 -10.97 -15.90
CA LEU A 185 -3.70 -11.68 -15.95
C LEU A 185 -3.52 -12.37 -17.31
N TRP A 186 -2.32 -12.27 -17.85
CA TRP A 186 -1.93 -12.87 -19.12
C TRP A 186 -0.57 -13.56 -19.01
N GLN A 187 -0.56 -14.88 -19.07
CA GLN A 187 0.68 -15.64 -19.17
C GLN A 187 1.17 -15.65 -20.62
N LYS A 188 2.41 -15.19 -20.85
CA LYS A 188 2.96 -15.09 -22.21
C LYS A 188 3.03 -16.46 -22.86
N GLY A 189 2.47 -16.55 -24.07
CA GLY A 189 2.48 -17.78 -24.87
C GLY A 189 1.47 -18.83 -24.45
N ALA A 190 0.55 -18.54 -23.51
CA ALA A 190 -0.49 -19.51 -23.10
C ALA A 190 -1.34 -20.02 -24.27
N THR A 191 -1.63 -19.16 -25.24
CA THR A 191 -2.39 -19.52 -26.46
C THR A 191 -1.47 -19.80 -27.64
N SER A 192 -0.44 -18.97 -27.86
CA SER A 192 0.40 -19.06 -29.07
C SER A 192 1.58 -20.02 -28.98
N GLY A 193 1.89 -20.56 -27.79
CA GLY A 193 3.08 -21.38 -27.54
C GLY A 193 4.40 -20.60 -27.43
N ASN A 194 4.40 -19.28 -27.72
CA ASN A 194 5.56 -18.41 -27.60
C ASN A 194 5.82 -17.99 -26.15
N CYS A 195 6.22 -18.96 -25.33
CA CYS A 195 6.36 -18.83 -23.89
C CYS A 195 7.69 -18.17 -23.48
N GLN A 196 7.71 -17.63 -22.25
CA GLN A 196 8.91 -17.09 -21.61
C GLN A 196 9.15 -17.82 -20.29
N LYS A 197 10.29 -18.52 -20.20
CA LYS A 197 10.73 -19.16 -18.95
C LYS A 197 11.65 -18.18 -18.22
N VAL A 198 11.26 -17.76 -17.03
CA VAL A 198 12.02 -16.80 -16.23
C VAL A 198 13.25 -17.47 -15.62
N LYS A 199 14.40 -16.81 -15.72
CA LYS A 199 15.69 -17.25 -15.17
C LYS A 199 16.14 -16.37 -14.02
N GLU A 200 15.86 -15.08 -14.11
CA GLU A 200 16.23 -14.09 -13.12
C GLU A 200 15.18 -12.98 -13.12
N ILE A 201 14.91 -12.44 -11.94
CA ILE A 201 14.10 -11.25 -11.73
C ILE A 201 14.98 -10.25 -11.01
N MET A 202 15.10 -9.05 -11.55
CA MET A 202 15.84 -7.96 -10.95
C MET A 202 14.88 -6.78 -10.74
N PHE A 203 15.12 -6.03 -9.68
CA PHE A 203 14.40 -4.82 -9.33
C PHE A 203 15.37 -3.64 -9.48
N ASP A 204 14.87 -2.50 -9.94
CA ASP A 204 15.69 -1.28 -10.00
C ASP A 204 15.90 -0.65 -8.61
N CYS A 205 16.67 0.44 -8.55
CA CYS A 205 17.14 1.00 -7.30
C CYS A 205 16.03 1.58 -6.41
N ASP A 206 14.97 2.11 -7.02
CA ASP A 206 13.78 2.64 -6.34
C ASP A 206 12.58 1.69 -6.42
N ARG A 207 12.79 0.47 -6.94
CA ARG A 207 11.87 -0.68 -6.91
C ARG A 207 10.56 -0.45 -7.67
N ASP A 208 10.51 0.50 -8.59
CA ASP A 208 9.32 0.80 -9.37
C ASP A 208 9.35 0.20 -10.79
N ALA A 209 10.42 -0.54 -11.14
CA ALA A 209 10.50 -1.33 -12.36
C ALA A 209 11.07 -2.74 -12.12
N ILE A 210 10.68 -3.67 -12.99
CA ILE A 210 11.16 -5.06 -12.99
C ILE A 210 11.92 -5.34 -14.27
N LEU A 211 13.07 -6.00 -14.17
CA LEU A 211 13.76 -6.64 -15.29
C LEU A 211 13.62 -8.16 -15.17
N LEU A 212 12.95 -8.78 -16.14
CA LEU A 212 12.87 -10.23 -16.29
C LEU A 212 13.90 -10.70 -17.29
N LYS A 213 14.86 -11.52 -16.86
CA LYS A 213 15.69 -12.30 -17.79
C LYS A 213 15.00 -13.63 -18.07
N VAL A 214 14.73 -13.89 -19.34
CA VAL A 214 13.94 -15.04 -19.78
C VAL A 214 14.65 -15.83 -20.86
N GLU A 215 14.39 -17.13 -20.91
CA GLU A 215 14.56 -17.92 -22.12
C GLU A 215 13.27 -17.82 -22.96
N GLN A 216 13.37 -17.15 -24.11
CA GLN A 216 12.24 -17.01 -25.02
C GLN A 216 12.09 -18.24 -25.93
N LYS A 217 10.91 -18.86 -25.91
CA LYS A 217 10.48 -19.82 -26.94
C LYS A 217 9.72 -19.09 -28.05
N GLY A 218 10.10 -19.29 -29.30
CA GLY A 218 9.48 -18.61 -30.45
C GLY A 218 9.73 -17.10 -30.40
N ASN A 219 8.73 -16.30 -30.78
CA ASN A 219 8.83 -14.84 -30.85
C ASN A 219 8.11 -14.10 -29.70
N ALA A 220 8.71 -13.02 -29.19
CA ALA A 220 8.06 -12.18 -28.18
C ALA A 220 6.93 -11.34 -28.78
N CYS A 221 7.13 -10.76 -29.97
CA CYS A 221 6.19 -9.84 -30.60
C CYS A 221 5.04 -10.58 -31.31
N HIS A 222 3.82 -10.05 -31.26
CA HIS A 222 2.67 -10.63 -31.95
C HIS A 222 2.78 -10.59 -33.49
N THR A 223 3.67 -9.75 -34.04
CA THR A 223 3.93 -9.62 -35.49
C THR A 223 4.85 -10.70 -36.07
N GLY A 224 5.25 -11.68 -35.25
CA GLY A 224 6.21 -12.72 -35.64
C GLY A 224 7.68 -12.34 -35.43
N LYS A 225 7.99 -11.08 -35.07
CA LYS A 225 9.36 -10.63 -34.78
C LYS A 225 9.83 -11.11 -33.41
N TYR A 226 11.10 -11.51 -33.31
CA TYR A 226 11.67 -12.07 -32.08
C TYR A 226 11.59 -11.09 -30.89
N SER A 227 11.88 -9.80 -31.12
CA SER A 227 11.69 -8.70 -30.17
C SER A 227 10.60 -7.74 -30.68
N CYS A 228 9.93 -7.03 -29.77
CA CYS A 228 9.07 -5.88 -30.06
C CYS A 228 9.88 -4.65 -30.51
N PHE A 229 11.16 -4.57 -30.19
CA PHE A 229 12.05 -3.45 -30.52
C PHE A 229 12.82 -3.71 -31.82
N PHE A 230 12.09 -3.91 -32.92
CA PHE A 230 12.68 -4.21 -34.24
C PHE A 230 12.75 -3.02 -35.20
N ASN A 231 11.94 -1.97 -34.97
CA ASN A 231 11.95 -0.76 -35.78
C ASN A 231 13.11 0.15 -35.35
N ARG A 232 14.00 0.49 -36.29
CA ARG A 232 15.20 1.30 -36.01
C ARG A 232 15.09 2.68 -36.66
N ARG A 233 15.49 3.71 -35.93
CA ARG A 233 15.69 5.07 -36.44
C ARG A 233 17.09 5.51 -36.04
N ALA A 234 17.93 5.83 -37.02
CA ALA A 234 19.27 6.37 -36.76
C ALA A 234 19.16 7.82 -36.27
N ILE A 235 20.00 8.19 -35.30
CA ILE A 235 20.22 9.59 -34.92
C ILE A 235 21.31 10.13 -35.85
N LYS A 236 21.09 11.32 -36.40
CA LYS A 236 22.09 12.07 -37.16
C LYS A 236 22.85 13.01 -36.23
#